data_AF-A0A9Q5EW83-F1
#
_entry.id   AF-A0A9Q5EW83-F1
#
_cell.length_a   1.000
_cell.length_b   1.000
_cell.length_c   1.000
_cell.angle_alpha   90.00
_cell.angle_beta   90.00
_cell.angle_gamma   90.00
#
_symmetry.space_group_name_H-M   'P 1'
#
loop_
_entity.id
_entity.type
_entity.pdbx_description
1 polymer ?
#
loop_
_entity_poly.entity_id
_entity_poly.type
_entity_poly.pdbx_seq_one_letter_code
_entity_poly.pdbx_strand_id
1 'polypeptide(L)'
;MARPKNQPPEPWELQAWAEDYKFLIEQGLSRRDIAKRLGMSLKLIENRCRDLKLWHPESRYRGIDDRLQQLIERGLPFSVVDFSLRFDANDVALLLKAAAGIGMLREVGRRSLVTGSNPSAQTPVYEPA
;
A
#
# COMPACT_ATOMS: atom_id res chain seq x y z
N MET A 1 29.55 25.69 -8.64
CA MET A 1 30.33 25.42 -7.42
C MET A 1 29.88 24.08 -6.86
N ALA A 2 30.77 23.09 -6.75
CA ALA A 2 30.40 21.75 -6.26
C ALA A 2 30.35 21.75 -4.73
N ARG A 3 29.27 21.23 -4.16
CA ARG A 3 29.01 21.24 -2.72
C ARG A 3 29.95 20.28 -1.97
N PRO A 4 30.49 20.66 -0.80
CA PRO A 4 31.27 19.75 0.03
C PRO A 4 30.42 18.57 0.52
N LYS A 5 30.96 17.35 0.46
CA LYS A 5 30.25 16.06 0.66
C LYS A 5 29.57 15.86 2.03
N ASN A 6 29.75 16.77 2.99
CA ASN A 6 29.27 16.63 4.37
C ASN A 6 28.30 17.74 4.82
N GLN A 7 27.83 18.59 3.90
CA GLN A 7 26.84 19.60 4.27
C GLN A 7 25.44 18.95 4.37
N PRO A 8 24.71 19.12 5.48
CA PRO A 8 23.33 18.65 5.56
C PRO A 8 22.50 19.31 4.45
N PRO A 9 21.54 18.58 3.85
CA PRO A 9 20.67 19.14 2.82
C PRO A 9 19.89 20.32 3.39
N GLU A 10 19.71 21.35 2.57
CA GLU A 10 18.99 22.55 2.99
C GLU A 10 17.49 22.27 3.08
N PRO A 11 16.75 23.03 3.90
CA PRO A 11 15.32 22.77 4.12
C PRO A 11 14.49 22.76 2.83
N TRP A 12 14.80 23.61 1.86
CA TRP A 12 14.09 23.67 0.57
C TRP A 12 14.36 22.44 -0.31
N GLU A 13 15.56 21.85 -0.24
CA GLU A 13 15.89 20.63 -0.99
C GLU A 13 15.17 19.42 -0.40
N LEU A 14 15.03 19.40 0.93
CA LEU A 14 14.25 18.38 1.62
C LEU A 14 12.76 18.49 1.27
N GLN A 15 12.24 19.71 1.15
CA GLN A 15 10.84 19.96 0.81
C GLN A 15 10.52 19.58 -0.64
N ALA A 16 11.36 19.99 -1.61
CA ALA A 16 11.20 19.59 -3.00
C ALA A 16 11.29 18.05 -3.15
N TRP A 17 12.23 17.42 -2.45
CA TRP A 17 12.33 15.96 -2.42
C TRP A 17 11.09 15.29 -1.83
N ALA A 18 10.50 15.87 -0.77
CA ALA A 18 9.28 15.36 -0.15
C ALA A 18 8.09 15.39 -1.10
N GLU A 19 7.95 16.47 -1.88
CA GLU A 19 6.89 16.62 -2.88
C GLU A 19 7.06 15.59 -4.01
N ASP A 20 8.27 15.45 -4.55
CA ASP A 20 8.58 14.42 -5.56
C ASP A 20 8.31 13.01 -5.02
N TYR A 21 8.72 12.73 -3.77
CA TYR A 21 8.49 11.44 -3.14
C TYR A 21 7.00 11.15 -2.98
N LYS A 22 6.20 12.11 -2.50
CA LYS A 22 4.74 11.96 -2.37
C LYS A 22 4.07 11.73 -3.72
N PHE A 23 4.45 12.51 -4.74
CA PHE A 23 3.94 12.35 -6.09
C PHE A 23 4.20 10.93 -6.63
N LEU A 24 5.43 10.41 -6.47
CA LEU A 24 5.76 9.06 -6.96
C LEU A 24 5.03 7.96 -6.18
N ILE A 25 4.78 8.15 -4.90
CA ILE A 25 3.95 7.25 -4.09
C ILE A 25 2.50 7.28 -4.56
N GLU A 26 1.95 8.46 -4.89
CA GLU A 26 0.61 8.62 -5.45
C GLU A 26 0.44 7.96 -6.82
N GLN A 27 1.51 7.92 -7.62
CA GLN A 27 1.57 7.15 -8.86
C GLN A 27 1.65 5.63 -8.64
N GLY A 28 1.67 5.17 -7.38
CA GLY A 28 1.69 3.75 -7.01
C GLY A 28 3.06 3.08 -7.11
N LEU A 29 4.15 3.85 -7.16
CA LEU A 29 5.50 3.25 -7.21
C LEU A 29 5.89 2.71 -5.84
N SER A 30 6.57 1.56 -5.84
CA SER A 30 7.19 1.01 -4.64
C SER A 30 8.41 1.85 -4.23
N ARG A 31 8.79 1.84 -2.95
CA ARG A 31 9.99 2.55 -2.47
C ARG A 31 11.28 2.11 -3.17
N ARG A 32 11.36 0.85 -3.62
CA ARG A 32 12.49 0.35 -4.42
C ARG A 32 12.50 0.97 -5.81
N ASP A 33 11.35 1.14 -6.44
CA ASP A 33 11.25 1.77 -7.76
C ASP A 33 11.50 3.27 -7.68
N ILE A 34 11.03 3.91 -6.61
CA ILE A 34 11.35 5.31 -6.30
C ILE A 34 12.85 5.49 -6.09
N ALA A 35 13.49 4.60 -5.32
CA ALA A 35 14.94 4.64 -5.11
C ALA A 35 15.72 4.54 -6.43
N LYS A 36 15.32 3.61 -7.33
CA LYS A 36 15.89 3.51 -8.68
C LYS A 36 15.68 4.78 -9.50
N ARG A 37 14.46 5.34 -9.47
CA ARG A 37 14.09 6.52 -10.27
C ARG A 37 14.79 7.79 -9.81
N LEU A 38 15.02 7.92 -8.50
CA LEU A 38 15.73 9.05 -7.91
C LEU A 38 17.25 8.83 -7.87
N GLY A 39 17.77 7.70 -8.35
CA GLY A 39 19.20 7.39 -8.33
C GLY A 39 19.77 7.28 -6.91
N MET A 40 18.95 6.89 -5.94
CA MET A 40 19.28 6.84 -4.52
C MET A 40 19.33 5.41 -3.99
N SER A 41 20.10 5.20 -2.93
CA SER A 41 20.03 3.95 -2.18
C SER A 41 18.73 3.88 -1.37
N LEU A 42 18.19 2.67 -1.19
CA LEU A 42 16.98 2.46 -0.40
C LEU A 42 17.17 2.95 1.04
N LYS A 43 18.36 2.75 1.62
CA LYS A 43 18.73 3.22 2.95
C LYS A 43 18.65 4.76 3.07
N LEU A 44 19.04 5.48 2.01
CA LEU A 44 18.96 6.94 2.00
C LEU A 44 17.51 7.43 1.93
N ILE A 45 16.68 6.77 1.13
CA ILE A 45 15.23 7.03 1.06
C ILE A 45 14.58 6.77 2.42
N GLU A 46 14.90 5.66 3.06
CA GLU A 46 14.39 5.29 4.38
C GLU A 46 14.77 6.30 5.47
N ASN A 47 16.03 6.75 5.47
CA ASN A 47 16.49 7.79 6.39
C ASN A 47 15.74 9.11 6.16
N ARG A 48 15.64 9.58 4.91
CA ARG A 48 14.91 10.82 4.59
C ARG A 48 13.42 10.74 4.91
N CYS A 49 12.78 9.60 4.67
CA CYS A 49 11.39 9.38 5.05
C CYS A 49 11.20 9.46 6.57
N ARG A 50 12.14 8.91 7.34
CA ARG A 50 12.13 8.96 8.80
C ARG A 50 12.30 10.39 9.30
N ASP A 51 13.30 11.10 8.78
CA ASP A 51 13.65 12.47 9.18
C ASP A 51 12.51 13.45 8.88
N LEU A 52 11.85 13.28 7.73
CA LEU A 52 10.72 14.12 7.32
C LEU A 52 9.37 13.65 7.86
N LYS A 53 9.34 12.60 8.69
CA LYS A 53 8.11 11.94 9.16
C LYS A 53 7.16 11.54 8.01
N LEU A 54 7.72 11.31 6.83
CA LEU A 54 7.04 10.78 5.63
C LEU A 54 7.06 9.25 5.60
N TRP A 55 7.53 8.63 6.68
CA TRP A 55 7.41 7.21 6.89
C TRP A 55 5.94 6.82 7.04
N HIS A 56 5.27 6.65 5.91
CA HIS A 56 3.98 5.96 5.85
C HIS A 56 4.27 4.49 5.53
N PRO A 57 4.08 3.56 6.49
CA PRO A 57 3.95 2.13 6.18
C PRO A 57 2.88 1.87 5.10
N GLU A 58 1.96 2.82 4.96
CA GLU A 58 0.75 2.80 4.13
C GLU A 58 1.00 2.84 2.62
N SER A 59 2.20 3.16 2.11
CA SER A 59 2.35 3.25 0.64
C SER A 59 2.19 1.93 -0.09
N ARG A 60 2.44 0.79 0.57
CA ARG A 60 2.19 -0.54 -0.01
C ARG A 60 0.70 -0.87 -0.05
N TYR A 61 -0.07 -0.32 0.88
CA TYR A 61 -1.45 -0.70 1.12
C TYR A 61 -2.46 0.36 0.66
N ARG A 62 -2.04 1.59 0.36
CA ARG A 62 -2.95 2.68 -0.07
C ARG A 62 -3.85 2.27 -1.24
N GLY A 63 -3.31 1.58 -2.24
CA GLY A 63 -4.11 1.07 -3.36
C GLY A 63 -5.10 -0.02 -2.96
N ILE A 64 -4.78 -0.80 -1.92
CA ILE A 64 -5.69 -1.79 -1.33
C ILE A 64 -6.74 -1.08 -0.47
N ASP A 65 -6.36 -0.07 0.30
CA ASP A 65 -7.25 0.72 1.15
C ASP A 65 -8.27 1.51 0.31
N ASP A 66 -7.83 2.19 -0.75
CA ASP A 66 -8.71 2.89 -1.68
C ASP A 66 -9.72 1.93 -2.33
N ARG A 67 -9.25 0.73 -2.70
CA ARG A 67 -10.11 -0.30 -3.26
C ARG A 67 -11.09 -0.86 -2.23
N LEU A 68 -10.63 -1.07 -1.00
CA LEU A 68 -11.45 -1.52 0.11
C LEU A 68 -12.56 -0.51 0.39
N GLN A 69 -12.23 0.78 0.44
CA GLN A 69 -13.20 1.85 0.64
C GLN A 69 -14.28 1.86 -0.45
N GLN A 70 -13.89 1.71 -1.73
CA GLN A 70 -14.86 1.59 -2.82
C GLN A 70 -15.77 0.36 -2.69
N LEU A 71 -15.26 -0.76 -2.20
CA LEU A 71 -16.04 -1.97 -1.98
C LEU A 71 -17.00 -1.80 -0.80
N ILE A 72 -16.58 -1.08 0.25
CA ILE A 72 -17.43 -0.73 1.38
C ILE A 72 -18.57 0.20 0.96
N GLU A 73 -18.26 1.26 0.21
CA GLU A 73 -19.25 2.22 -0.29
C GLU A 73 -20.31 1.56 -1.19
N ARG A 74 -19.96 0.48 -1.89
CA ARG A 74 -20.92 -0.30 -2.69
C ARG A 74 -21.91 -1.10 -1.85
N GLY A 75 -21.60 -1.37 -0.57
CA GLY A 75 -22.48 -2.11 0.34
C GLY A 75 -22.71 -3.58 -0.03
N LEU A 76 -21.90 -4.14 -0.94
CA LEU A 76 -22.04 -5.53 -1.39
C LEU A 76 -21.01 -6.42 -0.71
N PRO A 77 -21.29 -7.72 -0.49
CA PRO A 77 -20.28 -8.64 -0.01
C PRO A 77 -19.11 -8.80 -1.00
N PHE A 78 -17.88 -8.82 -0.49
CA PHE A 78 -16.65 -8.95 -1.28
C PHE A 78 -15.63 -9.87 -0.59
N SER A 79 -14.67 -10.39 -1.35
CA SER A 79 -13.54 -11.15 -0.83
C SER A 79 -12.23 -10.72 -1.48
N VAL A 80 -11.14 -11.41 -1.13
CA VAL A 80 -9.79 -11.20 -1.69
C VAL A 80 -9.79 -11.20 -3.22
N VAL A 81 -10.71 -11.94 -3.88
CA VAL A 81 -10.78 -12.00 -5.36
C VAL A 81 -11.31 -10.73 -6.02
N ASP A 82 -12.04 -9.91 -5.27
CA ASP A 82 -12.64 -8.67 -5.78
C ASP A 82 -11.60 -7.51 -5.82
N PHE A 83 -10.38 -7.81 -5.36
CA PHE A 83 -9.20 -6.98 -5.48
C PHE A 83 -8.42 -7.33 -6.77
N SER A 84 -7.80 -6.32 -7.38
CA SER A 84 -7.03 -6.49 -8.62
C SER A 84 -5.86 -7.48 -8.44
N LEU A 85 -5.54 -8.25 -9.48
CA LEU A 85 -4.35 -9.12 -9.55
C LEU A 85 -3.02 -8.37 -9.33
N ARG A 86 -3.04 -7.04 -9.32
CA ARG A 86 -1.91 -6.18 -8.98
C ARG A 86 -1.55 -6.20 -7.49
N PHE A 87 -2.47 -6.66 -6.63
CA PHE A 87 -2.25 -6.75 -5.19
C PHE A 87 -1.92 -8.18 -4.78
N ASP A 88 -0.99 -8.35 -3.85
CA ASP A 88 -0.68 -9.66 -3.28
C ASP A 88 -1.86 -10.17 -2.46
N ALA A 89 -2.32 -11.39 -2.74
CA ALA A 89 -3.50 -11.96 -2.11
C ALA A 89 -3.32 -12.13 -0.58
N ASN A 90 -2.10 -12.35 -0.08
CA ASN A 90 -1.85 -12.47 1.36
C ASN A 90 -1.92 -11.09 2.03
N ASP A 91 -1.39 -10.05 1.38
CA ASP A 91 -1.48 -8.67 1.86
C ASP A 91 -2.95 -8.23 1.98
N VAL A 92 -3.75 -8.48 0.94
CA VAL A 92 -5.20 -8.20 0.94
C VAL A 92 -5.90 -9.00 2.04
N ALA A 93 -5.62 -10.30 2.16
CA ALA A 93 -6.23 -11.13 3.19
C ALA A 93 -5.89 -10.67 4.61
N LEU A 94 -4.66 -10.21 4.84
CA LEU A 94 -4.22 -9.68 6.12
C LEU A 94 -4.96 -8.38 6.47
N LEU A 95 -5.11 -7.48 5.51
CA LEU A 95 -5.85 -6.22 5.67
C LEU A 95 -7.33 -6.46 5.96
N LEU A 96 -7.99 -7.35 5.22
CA LEU A 96 -9.40 -7.68 5.44
C LEU A 96 -9.63 -8.27 6.84
N LYS A 97 -8.74 -9.15 7.31
CA LYS A 97 -8.79 -9.67 8.69
C LYS A 97 -8.58 -8.56 9.72
N ALA A 98 -7.65 -7.64 9.49
CA ALA A 98 -7.42 -6.51 10.39
C ALA A 98 -8.65 -5.58 10.45
N ALA A 99 -9.24 -5.26 9.29
CA ALA A 99 -10.45 -4.45 9.17
C ALA A 99 -11.66 -5.10 9.87
N ALA A 100 -11.81 -6.42 9.75
CA ALA A 100 -12.82 -7.15 10.51
C ALA A 100 -12.54 -7.12 12.03
N GLY A 101 -11.28 -7.25 12.44
CA GLY A 101 -10.88 -7.21 13.85
C GLY A 101 -11.14 -5.86 14.55
N ILE A 102 -11.15 -4.76 13.80
CA ILE A 102 -11.50 -3.42 14.31
C ILE A 102 -12.98 -3.07 14.13
N GLY A 103 -13.80 -4.00 13.64
CA GLY A 103 -15.24 -3.81 13.44
C GLY A 103 -15.63 -2.97 12.23
N MET A 104 -14.73 -2.79 11.26
CA MET A 104 -15.03 -2.12 9.99
C MET A 104 -15.75 -3.05 9.00
N LEU A 105 -15.50 -4.36 9.11
CA LEU A 105 -16.08 -5.40 8.27
C LEU A 105 -16.65 -6.54 9.11
N ARG A 106 -17.62 -7.26 8.55
CA ARG A 106 -18.17 -8.50 9.10
C ARG A 106 -17.95 -9.66 8.14
N GLU A 107 -17.38 -10.77 8.62
CA GLU A 107 -17.29 -12.01 7.83
C GLU A 107 -18.67 -12.67 7.75
N VAL A 108 -19.17 -12.88 6.53
CA VAL A 108 -20.52 -13.42 6.26
C VAL A 108 -20.53 -14.80 5.63
N GLY A 109 -19.37 -15.34 5.28
CA GLY A 109 -19.28 -16.68 4.71
C GLY A 109 -17.97 -16.93 3.99
N ARG A 110 -17.99 -17.92 3.09
CA ARG A 110 -16.83 -18.32 2.28
C ARG A 110 -17.23 -18.48 0.82
N ARG A 111 -16.36 -18.02 -0.08
CA ARG A 111 -16.52 -18.09 -1.54
C ARG A 111 -15.48 -19.04 -2.11
N SER A 112 -15.91 -20.01 -2.92
CA SER A 112 -14.99 -20.91 -3.63
C SER A 112 -14.25 -20.17 -4.73
N LEU A 113 -12.94 -20.35 -4.78
CA LEU A 113 -12.10 -19.90 -5.88
C LEU A 113 -12.28 -20.87 -7.05
N VAL A 114 -13.07 -20.49 -8.05
CA VAL A 114 -13.12 -21.23 -9.32
C VAL A 114 -11.94 -20.79 -10.19
N THR A 115 -10.73 -21.13 -9.78
CA THR A 115 -9.54 -21.05 -10.61
C THR A 115 -9.09 -22.48 -10.91
N GLY A 116 -8.97 -22.82 -12.20
CA GLY A 116 -8.99 -24.17 -12.77
C GLY A 116 -7.83 -25.11 -12.42
N SER A 117 -7.31 -25.07 -11.21
CA SER A 117 -6.25 -25.99 -10.75
C SER A 117 -6.42 -26.49 -9.32
N ASN A 118 -7.35 -25.94 -8.51
CA ASN A 118 -7.63 -26.50 -7.18
C ASN A 118 -9.05 -26.17 -6.67
N PRO A 119 -10.04 -27.07 -6.82
CA PRO A 119 -11.46 -26.80 -6.52
C PRO A 119 -11.79 -26.62 -5.02
N SER A 120 -10.81 -26.71 -4.13
CA SER A 120 -11.00 -26.66 -2.68
C SER A 120 -10.57 -25.34 -2.01
N ALA A 121 -10.02 -24.39 -2.78
CA ALA A 121 -9.54 -23.14 -2.20
C ALA A 121 -10.73 -22.20 -1.94
N GLN A 122 -11.01 -21.93 -0.67
CA GLN A 122 -12.10 -21.03 -0.24
C GLN A 122 -11.52 -19.74 0.35
N THR A 123 -12.09 -18.59 -0.03
CA THR A 123 -11.75 -17.29 0.57
C THR A 123 -12.90 -16.78 1.44
N PRO A 124 -12.61 -16.18 2.61
CA PRO A 124 -13.63 -15.53 3.43
C PRO A 124 -14.28 -14.36 2.68
N VAL A 125 -15.58 -14.18 2.87
CA VAL A 125 -16.39 -13.10 2.32
C VAL A 125 -16.72 -12.12 3.44
N TYR A 126 -16.52 -10.84 3.16
CA TYR A 126 -16.75 -9.74 4.07
C TYR A 126 -17.84 -8.82 3.53
N GLU A 127 -18.57 -8.19 4.43
CA GLU A 127 -19.45 -7.07 4.13
C GLU A 127 -19.15 -5.91 5.10
N PRO A 128 -19.57 -4.67 4.79
CA PRO A 128 -19.50 -3.55 5.72
C PRO A 128 -20.28 -3.84 7.01
N ALA A 129 -19.67 -3.54 8.16
CA ALA A 129 -20.31 -3.72 9.47
C ALA A 129 -21.40 -2.69 9.77
#